data_AF-A0A1N6LAR0-F1
#
_entry.id   AF-A0A1N6LAR0-F1
#
_cell.length_a   1.000
_cell.length_b   1.000
_cell.length_c   1.000
_cell.angle_alpha   90.00
_cell.angle_beta   90.00
_cell.angle_gamma   90.00
#
_symmetry.space_group_name_H-M   'P 1'
#
loop_
_entity.id
_entity.type
_entity.pdbx_description
1 polymer ?
#
loop_
_entity_poly.entity_id
_entity_poly.type
_entity_poly.pdbx_seq_one_letter_code
_entity_poly.pdbx_strand_id
1 'polypeptide(L)'
;MDRGSPDNLLVRIGPRMNHSQWLRLLVSVAQVLKLGQPFADWGQAKHYFIHLLFSPDGSRFIFLHRWRTPQKHAGTRMFTAAADGSDIRLIDANGMTSHFIWRDERHILAWSDQPSRGKRFYLFDDGGEQKPEPVGPEVMLSDGHCTYLPGNAWILNDSYPDKQRNQNPYLYEVKSGRRVALGHFPVPPEYSGEWRVDTHPRFSPDGKKVVIDSAHGGLGRQMYLIDIARVVG
;
A
#
# COMPACT_ATOMS: atom_id res chain seq x y z
N MET A 1 -24.93 -28.04 -3.77
CA MET A 1 -23.65 -28.46 -3.14
C MET A 1 -22.88 -27.21 -2.84
N ASP A 2 -23.04 -26.73 -1.61
CA ASP A 2 -22.39 -25.55 -1.07
C ASP A 2 -20.94 -25.92 -0.72
N ARG A 3 -19.97 -25.26 -1.33
CA ARG A 3 -18.55 -25.39 -1.00
C ARG A 3 -18.02 -24.00 -0.65
N GLY A 4 -18.02 -23.74 0.65
CA GLY A 4 -17.30 -22.72 1.40
C GLY A 4 -16.56 -21.64 0.61
N SER A 5 -17.03 -20.40 0.74
CA SER A 5 -16.08 -19.29 0.80
C SER A 5 -15.28 -19.48 2.09
N PRO A 6 -13.94 -19.59 2.08
CA PRO A 6 -13.20 -19.52 3.32
C PRO A 6 -13.48 -18.16 3.94
N ASP A 7 -13.81 -18.16 5.23
CA ASP A 7 -14.03 -16.95 5.99
C ASP A 7 -12.77 -16.09 5.91
N ASN A 8 -12.82 -15.01 5.14
CA ASN A 8 -11.72 -14.04 5.04
C ASN A 8 -11.72 -13.21 6.34
N LEU A 9 -10.99 -13.71 7.33
CA LEU A 9 -10.96 -13.20 8.69
C LEU A 9 -9.58 -12.64 9.01
N LEU A 10 -9.54 -11.50 9.69
CA LEU A 10 -8.34 -11.02 10.35
C LEU A 10 -8.27 -11.62 11.75
N VAL A 11 -7.29 -12.48 12.00
CA VAL A 11 -7.14 -13.20 13.27
C VAL A 11 -5.83 -12.82 13.96
N ARG A 12 -5.88 -12.71 15.29
CA ARG A 12 -4.70 -12.64 16.15
C ARG A 12 -4.41 -14.03 16.71
N ILE A 13 -3.14 -14.43 16.63
CA ILE A 13 -2.64 -15.64 17.28
C ILE A 13 -2.04 -15.23 18.64
N GLY A 14 -2.59 -15.75 19.73
CA GLY A 14 -2.05 -15.52 21.07
C GLY A 14 -0.74 -16.27 21.32
N PRO A 15 0.09 -15.85 22.30
CA PRO A 15 1.27 -16.60 22.70
C PRO A 15 0.89 -18.02 23.17
N ARG A 16 1.74 -19.00 22.87
CA ARG A 16 1.59 -20.37 23.40
C ARG A 16 1.74 -20.33 24.92
N MET A 17 0.64 -20.55 25.64
CA MET A 17 0.69 -21.04 27.01
C MET A 17 0.05 -22.43 27.02
N ASN A 18 0.81 -23.44 27.46
CA ASN A 18 0.36 -24.80 27.73
C ASN A 18 -0.42 -25.48 26.59
N HIS A 19 0.24 -25.72 25.45
CA HIS A 19 -0.23 -26.54 24.32
C HIS A 19 -1.47 -26.08 23.55
N SER A 20 -2.09 -24.95 23.91
CA SER A 20 -3.22 -24.39 23.15
C SER A 20 -2.90 -22.98 22.61
N GLN A 21 -2.83 -22.84 21.29
CA GLN A 21 -2.93 -21.53 20.63
C GLN A 21 -4.41 -21.19 20.51
N TRP A 22 -4.83 -20.05 21.06
CA TRP A 22 -6.16 -19.53 20.80
C TRP A 22 -6.10 -18.55 19.63
N LEU A 23 -7.01 -18.75 18.68
CA LEU A 23 -7.26 -17.83 17.57
C LEU A 23 -8.38 -16.89 18.01
N ARG A 24 -8.13 -15.57 17.94
CA ARG A 24 -9.17 -14.56 18.14
C ARG A 24 -9.42 -13.83 16.83
N LEU A 25 -10.67 -13.84 16.39
CA LEU A 25 -11.15 -12.98 15.32
C LEU A 25 -11.08 -11.50 15.76
N LEU A 26 -10.33 -10.68 15.02
CA LEU A 26 -10.23 -9.24 15.23
C LEU A 26 -11.29 -8.51 14.40
N VAL A 27 -11.28 -8.74 13.09
CA VAL A 27 -12.16 -8.06 12.13
C VAL A 27 -12.70 -9.05 11.12
N SER A 28 -14.00 -9.01 10.91
CA SER A 28 -14.73 -9.80 9.91
C SER A 28 -15.17 -8.94 8.73
N VAL A 29 -15.34 -9.57 7.56
CA VAL A 29 -15.98 -8.94 6.40
C VAL A 29 -17.37 -8.41 6.79
N ALA A 30 -18.16 -9.17 7.55
CA ALA A 30 -19.50 -8.75 7.96
C ALA A 30 -19.53 -7.44 8.76
N GLN A 31 -18.51 -7.15 9.59
CA GLN A 31 -18.37 -5.85 10.26
C GLN A 31 -18.05 -4.75 9.25
N VAL A 32 -17.09 -4.99 8.37
CA VAL A 32 -16.62 -4.02 7.38
C VAL A 32 -17.67 -3.67 6.31
N LEU A 33 -18.59 -4.59 6.00
CA LEU A 33 -19.74 -4.32 5.12
C LEU A 33 -20.78 -3.38 5.75
N LYS A 34 -20.83 -3.27 7.07
CA LYS A 34 -21.76 -2.35 7.77
C LYS A 34 -21.23 -0.91 7.85
N LEU A 35 -19.97 -0.69 7.47
CA LEU A 35 -19.30 0.62 7.60
C LEU A 35 -19.25 1.35 6.25
N GLY A 36 -19.81 2.57 6.24
CA GLY A 36 -19.94 3.40 5.04
C GLY A 36 -21.08 2.99 4.12
N GLN A 37 -21.40 3.85 3.15
CA GLN A 37 -22.37 3.50 2.10
C GLN A 37 -21.72 2.54 1.10
N PRO A 38 -22.47 1.58 0.53
CA PRO A 38 -21.99 0.77 -0.56
C PRO A 38 -21.61 1.66 -1.74
N PHE A 39 -20.37 1.57 -2.19
CA PHE A 39 -19.91 2.30 -3.39
C PHE A 39 -20.65 1.84 -4.66
N ALA A 40 -21.21 0.63 -4.62
CA ALA A 40 -22.05 0.04 -5.66
C ALA A 40 -22.98 -0.99 -5.01
N ASP A 41 -23.97 -1.48 -5.76
CA ASP A 41 -24.67 -2.70 -5.39
C ASP A 41 -23.66 -3.85 -5.31
N TRP A 42 -23.43 -4.36 -4.10
CA TRP A 42 -22.50 -5.45 -3.87
C TRP A 42 -23.04 -6.79 -4.36
N GLY A 43 -24.37 -6.95 -4.54
CA GLY A 43 -24.98 -8.16 -5.08
C GLY A 43 -24.36 -9.46 -4.53
N GLN A 44 -23.88 -10.31 -5.43
CA GLN A 44 -23.14 -11.55 -5.12
C GLN A 44 -21.61 -11.38 -5.14
N ALA A 45 -21.09 -10.21 -4.76
CA ALA A 45 -19.66 -9.95 -4.79
C ALA A 45 -18.88 -10.85 -3.82
N LYS A 46 -17.69 -11.27 -4.25
CA LYS A 46 -16.70 -11.89 -3.37
C LYS A 46 -15.90 -10.80 -2.67
N HIS A 47 -15.89 -10.82 -1.35
CA HIS A 47 -15.18 -9.87 -0.50
C HIS A 47 -13.97 -10.51 0.17
N TYR A 48 -12.86 -9.79 0.27
CA TYR A 48 -11.66 -10.26 0.93
C TYR A 48 -10.80 -9.12 1.45
N PHE A 49 -10.02 -9.40 2.48
CA PHE A 49 -8.99 -8.49 2.98
C PHE A 49 -7.65 -8.79 2.33
N ILE A 50 -6.88 -7.74 2.09
CA ILE A 50 -5.52 -7.84 1.55
C ILE A 50 -4.68 -6.68 2.10
N HIS A 51 -3.36 -6.86 2.04
CA HIS A 51 -2.36 -5.82 2.30
C HIS A 51 -2.52 -5.21 3.70
N LEU A 52 -1.94 -5.88 4.70
CA LEU A 52 -2.02 -5.49 6.10
C LEU A 52 -0.69 -4.93 6.59
N LEU A 53 -0.72 -3.79 7.28
CA LEU A 53 0.46 -3.20 7.92
C LEU A 53 0.09 -2.60 9.27
N PHE A 54 0.95 -2.77 10.27
CA PHE A 54 0.82 -2.03 11.54
C PHE A 54 1.32 -0.60 11.38
N SER A 55 0.74 0.32 12.16
CA SER A 55 1.31 1.64 12.39
C SER A 55 2.70 1.52 13.02
N PRO A 56 3.57 2.54 12.94
CA PRO A 56 4.93 2.47 13.48
C PRO A 56 5.00 2.12 14.98
N ASP A 57 4.03 2.59 15.76
CA ASP A 57 3.89 2.30 17.20
C ASP A 57 3.15 0.98 17.50
N GLY A 58 2.62 0.31 16.47
CA GLY A 58 1.83 -0.91 16.58
C GLY A 58 0.46 -0.74 17.23
N SER A 59 0.00 0.49 17.48
CA SER A 59 -1.30 0.74 18.12
C SER A 59 -2.48 0.48 17.18
N ARG A 60 -2.25 0.58 15.86
CA ARG A 60 -3.25 0.35 14.82
C ARG A 60 -2.70 -0.54 13.72
N PHE A 61 -3.59 -1.11 12.93
CA PHE A 61 -3.24 -1.70 11.65
C PHE A 61 -4.19 -1.22 10.55
N ILE A 62 -3.63 -1.08 9.36
CA ILE A 62 -4.34 -0.75 8.13
C ILE A 62 -4.54 -2.03 7.31
N PHE A 63 -5.65 -2.09 6.57
CA PHE A 63 -5.96 -3.18 5.65
C PHE A 63 -6.86 -2.69 4.51
N LEU A 64 -6.75 -3.35 3.36
CA LEU A 64 -7.63 -3.10 2.23
C LEU A 64 -8.77 -4.11 2.20
N HIS A 65 -9.99 -3.61 2.04
CA HIS A 65 -11.15 -4.42 1.72
C HIS A 65 -11.41 -4.34 0.21
N ARG A 66 -11.25 -5.46 -0.48
CA ARG A 66 -11.56 -5.58 -1.90
C ARG A 66 -12.83 -6.38 -2.12
N TRP A 67 -13.55 -6.03 -3.18
CA TRP A 67 -14.68 -6.80 -3.66
C TRP A 67 -14.58 -7.01 -5.17
N ARG A 68 -15.19 -8.11 -5.64
CA ARG A 68 -15.32 -8.41 -7.06
C ARG A 68 -16.68 -9.03 -7.34
N THR A 69 -17.45 -8.42 -8.24
CA THR A 69 -18.73 -8.95 -8.70
C THR A 69 -18.52 -10.01 -9.79
N PRO A 70 -19.51 -10.90 -10.03
CA PRO A 70 -19.48 -11.83 -11.17
C PRO A 70 -19.31 -11.12 -12.52
N GLN A 71 -19.83 -9.89 -12.66
CA GLN A 71 -19.71 -9.03 -13.84
C GLN A 71 -18.34 -8.34 -13.96
N LYS A 72 -17.35 -8.76 -13.15
CA LYS A 72 -15.97 -8.24 -13.11
C LYS A 72 -15.83 -6.78 -12.65
N HIS A 73 -16.88 -6.18 -12.09
CA HIS A 73 -16.71 -4.93 -11.35
C HIS A 73 -15.92 -5.22 -10.07
N ALA A 74 -14.95 -4.37 -9.75
CA ALA A 74 -14.14 -4.50 -8.56
C ALA A 74 -13.84 -3.13 -7.97
N GLY A 75 -13.58 -3.10 -6.67
CA GLY A 75 -13.16 -1.90 -5.99
C GLY A 75 -12.37 -2.21 -4.74
N THR A 76 -11.76 -1.16 -4.20
CA THR A 76 -10.98 -1.21 -2.97
C THR A 76 -11.44 -0.10 -2.03
N ARG A 77 -11.59 -0.44 -0.75
CA ARG A 77 -11.72 0.51 0.36
C ARG A 77 -10.55 0.32 1.31
N MET A 78 -10.09 1.40 1.92
CA MET A 78 -9.03 1.38 2.92
C MET A 78 -9.61 1.55 4.32
N PHE A 79 -9.23 0.65 5.22
CA PHE A 79 -9.69 0.64 6.60
C PHE A 79 -8.51 0.58 7.55
N THR A 80 -8.73 1.07 8.77
CA THR A 80 -7.85 0.82 9.90
C THR A 80 -8.64 0.26 11.07
N ALA A 81 -7.94 -0.34 12.02
CA ALA A 81 -8.50 -0.74 13.31
C ALA A 81 -7.41 -0.65 14.39
N ALA A 82 -7.80 -0.56 15.65
CA ALA A 82 -6.88 -0.72 16.77
C ALA A 82 -6.30 -2.15 16.77
N ALA A 83 -5.11 -2.34 17.37
CA ALA A 83 -4.39 -3.61 17.39
C ALA A 83 -5.17 -4.80 18.02
N ASP A 84 -6.22 -4.53 18.78
CA ASP A 84 -7.12 -5.52 19.38
C ASP A 84 -8.39 -5.79 18.54
N GLY A 85 -8.52 -5.15 17.37
CA GLY A 85 -9.64 -5.27 16.44
C GLY A 85 -10.80 -4.30 16.72
N SER A 86 -10.72 -3.49 17.78
CA SER A 86 -11.69 -2.44 18.06
C SER A 86 -11.48 -1.20 17.16
N ASP A 87 -12.40 -0.23 17.25
CA ASP A 87 -12.25 1.09 16.61
C ASP A 87 -11.90 1.01 15.11
N ILE A 88 -12.72 0.27 14.37
CA ILE A 88 -12.59 0.10 12.92
C ILE A 88 -13.04 1.40 12.24
N ARG A 89 -12.17 1.97 11.40
CA ARG A 89 -12.41 3.23 10.68
C ARG A 89 -12.31 3.02 9.18
N LEU A 90 -13.26 3.59 8.44
CA LEU A 90 -13.21 3.67 6.98
C LEU A 90 -12.42 4.93 6.61
N ILE A 91 -11.20 4.74 6.09
CA ILE A 91 -10.29 5.84 5.76
C ILE A 91 -10.46 6.31 4.32
N ASP A 92 -10.64 5.38 3.39
CA ASP A 92 -10.92 5.70 1.98
C ASP A 92 -12.07 4.86 1.45
N ALA A 93 -13.14 5.55 1.06
CA ALA A 93 -14.38 4.96 0.56
C ALA A 93 -14.49 4.99 -0.97
N ASN A 94 -13.55 5.61 -1.69
CA ASN A 94 -13.74 5.99 -3.09
C ASN A 94 -13.62 4.85 -4.11
N GLY A 95 -13.52 3.60 -3.65
CA GLY A 95 -13.50 2.43 -4.53
C GLY A 95 -12.16 2.18 -5.24
N MET A 96 -11.18 3.05 -5.07
CA MET A 96 -9.83 2.90 -5.60
C MET A 96 -8.79 3.37 -4.58
N THR A 97 -8.13 2.40 -3.96
CA THR A 97 -6.91 2.58 -3.18
C THR A 97 -5.96 1.44 -3.52
N SER A 98 -4.68 1.72 -3.71
CA SER A 98 -3.69 0.69 -4.04
C SER A 98 -2.51 0.70 -3.06
N HIS A 99 -1.35 1.22 -3.45
CA HIS A 99 -0.16 1.22 -2.59
C HIS A 99 -0.30 2.27 -1.50
N PHE A 100 0.11 1.89 -0.30
CA PHE A 100 0.09 2.78 0.85
C PHE A 100 1.21 2.46 1.83
N ILE A 101 1.50 3.43 2.69
CA ILE A 101 2.40 3.29 3.83
C ILE A 101 1.96 4.23 4.95
N TRP A 102 2.20 3.83 6.20
CA TRP A 102 2.13 4.76 7.33
C TRP A 102 3.32 5.73 7.26
N ARG A 103 3.04 7.03 7.34
CA ARG A 103 4.08 8.05 7.56
C ARG A 103 4.47 8.10 9.03
N ASP A 104 3.47 8.07 9.89
CA ASP A 104 3.55 8.16 11.35
C ASP A 104 2.37 7.40 11.95
N GLU A 105 2.15 7.51 13.26
CA GLU A 105 1.09 6.77 13.97
C GLU A 105 -0.34 7.19 13.56
N ARG A 106 -0.48 8.32 12.85
CA ARG A 106 -1.77 8.92 12.50
C ARG A 106 -1.98 9.09 11.00
N HIS A 107 -0.93 9.22 10.20
CA HIS A 107 -1.06 9.57 8.79
C HIS A 107 -0.64 8.45 7.85
N ILE A 108 -1.43 8.26 6.79
CA ILE A 108 -1.22 7.22 5.78
C ILE A 108 -1.05 7.90 4.42
N LEU A 109 0.08 7.65 3.76
CA LEU A 109 0.24 8.00 2.35
C LEU A 109 -0.32 6.87 1.51
N ALA A 110 -1.26 7.15 0.61
CA ALA A 110 -1.82 6.13 -0.27
C ALA A 110 -2.11 6.67 -1.68
N TRP A 111 -1.92 5.83 -2.70
CA TRP A 111 -2.44 6.10 -4.04
C TRP A 111 -3.94 5.84 -4.07
N SER A 112 -4.71 6.88 -4.43
CA SER A 112 -6.17 6.83 -4.42
C SER A 112 -6.78 7.71 -5.52
N ASP A 113 -8.01 7.42 -5.91
CA ASP A 113 -8.81 8.24 -6.83
C ASP A 113 -9.79 9.12 -6.04
N GLN A 114 -9.39 10.36 -5.75
CA GLN A 114 -10.18 11.28 -4.93
C GLN A 114 -10.97 12.29 -5.79
N PRO A 115 -12.19 12.68 -5.40
CA PRO A 115 -12.96 13.72 -6.11
C PRO A 115 -12.24 15.07 -6.26
N SER A 116 -11.29 15.36 -5.36
CA SER A 116 -10.56 16.64 -5.35
C SER A 116 -9.63 16.80 -6.55
N ARG A 117 -8.80 15.78 -6.87
CA ARG A 117 -7.80 15.84 -7.96
C ARG A 117 -7.57 14.52 -8.72
N GLY A 118 -8.49 13.57 -8.61
CA GLY A 118 -8.40 12.25 -9.24
C GLY A 118 -7.26 11.40 -8.68
N LYS A 119 -6.71 10.51 -9.51
CA LYS A 119 -5.66 9.55 -9.13
C LYS A 119 -4.34 10.21 -8.78
N ARG A 120 -3.99 10.26 -7.49
CA ARG A 120 -2.71 10.78 -6.97
C ARG A 120 -2.34 10.03 -5.69
N PHE A 121 -1.14 10.30 -5.18
CA PHE A 121 -0.86 10.05 -3.77
C PHE A 121 -1.56 11.09 -2.91
N TYR A 122 -2.18 10.61 -1.84
CA TYR A 122 -2.82 11.43 -0.84
C TYR A 122 -2.37 11.04 0.56
N LEU A 123 -2.28 12.02 1.44
CA LEU A 123 -2.08 11.84 2.86
C LEU A 123 -3.44 11.83 3.55
N PHE A 124 -3.78 10.68 4.13
CA PHE A 124 -4.99 10.47 4.91
C PHE A 124 -4.68 10.60 6.40
N ASP A 125 -5.65 11.10 7.16
CA ASP A 125 -5.65 11.12 8.61
C ASP A 125 -6.50 9.95 9.13
N ASP A 126 -5.90 9.07 9.93
CA ASP A 126 -6.56 7.90 10.51
C ASP A 126 -7.69 8.26 11.49
N GLY A 127 -7.76 9.50 11.97
CA GLY A 127 -8.87 10.03 12.76
C GLY A 127 -10.15 10.27 11.95
N GLY A 128 -10.08 10.29 10.61
CA GLY A 128 -11.26 10.36 9.73
C GLY A 128 -11.96 11.72 9.67
N GLU A 129 -11.42 12.75 10.30
CA GLU A 129 -12.03 14.09 10.40
C GLU A 129 -11.64 15.02 9.24
N GLN A 130 -10.54 14.71 8.54
CA GLN A 130 -9.93 15.60 7.57
C GLN A 130 -10.00 15.05 6.15
N LYS A 131 -10.20 15.94 5.17
CA LYS A 131 -10.11 15.58 3.76
C LYS A 131 -8.66 15.22 3.42
N PRO A 132 -8.42 14.16 2.65
CA PRO A 132 -7.07 13.76 2.28
C PRO A 132 -6.38 14.83 1.43
N GLU A 133 -5.11 15.10 1.72
CA GLU A 133 -4.32 16.11 1.03
C GLU A 133 -3.44 15.48 -0.05
N PRO A 134 -3.40 16.02 -1.28
CA PRO A 134 -2.54 15.45 -2.32
C PRO A 134 -1.05 15.67 -2.00
N VAL A 135 -0.24 14.63 -2.17
CA VAL A 135 1.22 14.67 -2.00
C VAL A 135 1.89 14.57 -3.37
N GLY A 136 2.76 15.54 -3.69
CA GLY A 136 3.41 15.62 -5.00
C GLY A 136 2.44 15.63 -6.20
N PRO A 137 1.35 16.43 -6.21
CA PRO A 137 0.29 16.34 -7.22
C PRO A 137 0.74 16.51 -8.66
N GLU A 138 1.88 17.17 -8.89
CA GLU A 138 2.46 17.42 -10.22
C GLU A 138 3.76 16.63 -10.46
N VAL A 139 4.20 15.86 -9.47
CA VAL A 139 5.55 15.24 -9.43
C VAL A 139 5.48 13.72 -9.27
N MET A 140 4.60 13.24 -8.39
CA MET A 140 4.34 11.83 -8.11
C MET A 140 3.09 11.39 -8.89
N LEU A 141 3.20 11.35 -10.21
CA LEU A 141 2.06 11.26 -11.14
C LEU A 141 1.55 9.84 -11.43
N SER A 142 2.19 8.81 -10.88
CA SER A 142 1.86 7.41 -11.12
C SER A 142 1.89 6.62 -9.83
N ASP A 143 1.05 5.60 -9.76
CA ASP A 143 1.08 4.59 -8.70
C ASP A 143 2.45 3.88 -8.62
N GLY A 144 2.82 3.46 -7.42
CA GLY A 144 4.09 2.83 -7.09
C GLY A 144 4.19 2.44 -5.63
N HIS A 145 5.17 1.60 -5.30
CA HIS A 145 5.45 1.08 -3.97
C HIS A 145 6.17 2.14 -3.14
N CYS A 146 5.39 2.93 -2.41
CA CYS A 146 5.91 4.03 -1.62
C CYS A 146 6.30 3.63 -0.19
N THR A 147 7.32 4.29 0.34
CA THR A 147 7.72 4.22 1.75
C THR A 147 8.41 5.52 2.19
N TYR A 148 8.40 5.85 3.48
CA TYR A 148 9.15 6.98 4.02
C TYR A 148 10.54 6.54 4.48
N LEU A 149 11.56 7.33 4.17
CA LEU A 149 12.86 7.18 4.81
C LEU A 149 12.80 7.65 6.28
N PRO A 150 13.77 7.26 7.13
CA PRO A 150 13.82 7.72 8.52
C PRO A 150 13.73 9.24 8.63
N GLY A 151 12.86 9.74 9.52
CA GLY A 151 12.61 11.17 9.71
C GLY A 151 11.59 11.78 8.75
N ASN A 152 10.96 11.00 7.86
CA ASN A 152 9.81 11.39 7.03
C ASN A 152 10.01 12.56 6.06
N ALA A 153 11.24 13.08 5.92
CA ALA A 153 11.56 14.16 4.99
C ALA A 153 11.50 13.69 3.52
N TRP A 154 11.64 12.38 3.29
CA TRP A 154 11.79 11.78 1.98
C TRP A 154 10.83 10.61 1.81
N ILE A 155 10.15 10.57 0.67
CA ILE A 155 9.39 9.42 0.19
C ILE A 155 10.24 8.71 -0.85
N LEU A 156 10.51 7.43 -0.63
CA LEU A 156 11.05 6.52 -1.62
C LEU A 156 9.88 5.86 -2.34
N ASN A 157 9.87 5.90 -3.66
CA ASN A 157 8.81 5.31 -4.46
C ASN A 157 9.37 4.75 -5.76
N ASP A 158 8.59 3.90 -6.42
CA ASP A 158 8.87 3.43 -7.77
C ASP A 158 7.75 3.75 -8.76
N SER A 159 7.86 3.16 -9.95
CA SER A 159 6.85 3.24 -10.99
C SER A 159 6.74 1.89 -11.69
N TYR A 160 5.55 1.61 -12.21
CA TYR A 160 5.42 0.61 -13.26
C TYR A 160 6.20 1.01 -14.53
N PRO A 161 6.43 0.07 -15.46
CA PRO A 161 7.11 0.35 -16.72
C PRO A 161 6.45 1.50 -17.49
N ASP A 162 7.24 2.49 -17.87
CA ASP A 162 6.78 3.61 -18.71
C ASP A 162 6.65 3.19 -20.19
N LYS A 163 6.44 4.17 -21.08
CA LYS A 163 6.32 3.93 -22.53
C LYS A 163 7.58 3.33 -23.15
N GLN A 164 8.75 3.58 -22.55
CA GLN A 164 10.04 2.98 -22.93
C GLN A 164 10.30 1.68 -22.17
N ARG A 165 9.33 1.18 -21.40
CA ARG A 165 9.41 0.03 -20.50
C ARG A 165 10.46 0.17 -19.40
N ASN A 166 10.78 1.39 -18.98
CA ASN A 166 11.64 1.59 -17.81
C ASN A 166 10.82 1.66 -16.53
N GLN A 167 11.30 1.01 -15.48
CA GLN A 167 10.90 1.29 -14.12
C GLN A 167 11.81 2.36 -13.53
N ASN A 168 11.22 3.31 -12.83
CA ASN A 168 11.89 4.56 -12.47
C ASN A 168 11.79 4.79 -10.96
N PRO A 169 12.57 4.09 -10.11
CA PRO A 169 12.61 4.40 -8.69
C PRO A 169 13.16 5.80 -8.43
N TYR A 170 12.62 6.50 -7.45
CA TYR A 170 12.94 7.88 -7.13
C TYR A 170 12.76 8.20 -5.65
N LEU A 171 13.43 9.26 -5.22
CA LEU A 171 13.16 9.96 -3.97
C LEU A 171 12.34 11.22 -4.25
N TYR A 172 11.40 11.53 -3.36
CA TYR A 172 10.65 12.78 -3.34
C TYR A 172 10.80 13.46 -1.97
N GLU A 173 11.34 14.67 -1.95
CA GLU A 173 11.52 15.46 -0.74
C GLU A 173 10.22 16.21 -0.42
N VAL A 174 9.60 15.88 0.70
CA VAL A 174 8.23 16.32 1.04
C VAL A 174 8.11 17.85 1.11
N LYS A 175 9.12 18.51 1.70
CA LYS A 175 9.08 19.96 1.94
C LYS A 175 9.27 20.79 0.68
N SER A 176 10.21 20.39 -0.19
CA SER A 176 10.58 21.16 -1.37
C SER A 176 9.83 20.74 -2.63
N GLY A 177 9.22 19.55 -2.62
CA GLY A 177 8.62 18.94 -3.80
C GLY A 177 9.65 18.38 -4.79
N ARG A 178 10.93 18.35 -4.41
CA ARG A 178 12.03 17.91 -5.28
C ARG A 178 11.98 16.40 -5.49
N ARG A 179 12.03 15.97 -6.75
CA ARG A 179 12.15 14.55 -7.14
C ARG A 179 13.56 14.26 -7.67
N VAL A 180 14.15 13.16 -7.20
CA VAL A 180 15.47 12.68 -7.60
C VAL A 180 15.32 11.25 -8.11
N ALA A 181 15.58 11.04 -9.40
CA ALA A 181 15.60 9.69 -9.97
C ALA A 181 16.79 8.90 -9.39
N LEU A 182 16.55 7.64 -9.03
CA LEU A 182 17.59 6.71 -8.58
C LEU A 182 18.12 5.84 -9.73
N GLY A 183 17.49 5.93 -10.89
CA GLY A 183 17.87 5.23 -12.11
C GLY A 183 16.67 5.00 -13.02
N HIS A 184 16.96 4.48 -14.20
CA HIS A 184 15.98 4.05 -15.19
C HIS A 184 16.33 2.59 -15.54
N PHE A 185 15.46 1.66 -15.17
CA PHE A 185 15.75 0.23 -15.26
C PHE A 185 14.87 -0.40 -16.34
N PRO A 186 15.42 -0.74 -17.52
CA PRO A 186 14.67 -1.42 -18.57
C PRO A 186 14.12 -2.75 -18.09
N VAL A 187 12.84 -3.01 -18.36
CA VAL A 187 12.18 -4.29 -18.06
C VAL A 187 12.15 -5.15 -19.32
N PRO A 188 12.93 -6.25 -19.37
CA PRO A 188 12.92 -7.15 -20.52
C PRO A 188 11.49 -7.65 -20.83
N PRO A 189 11.11 -7.82 -22.12
CA PRO A 189 9.74 -8.15 -22.53
C PRO A 189 9.13 -9.36 -21.82
N GLU A 190 9.93 -10.37 -21.53
CA GLU A 190 9.54 -11.62 -20.86
C GLU A 190 9.06 -11.42 -19.42
N TYR A 191 9.47 -10.35 -18.74
CA TYR A 191 8.99 -10.02 -17.39
C TYR A 191 7.71 -9.20 -17.49
N SER A 192 6.57 -9.89 -17.56
CA SER A 192 5.24 -9.29 -17.61
C SER A 192 4.21 -10.15 -16.86
N GLY A 193 3.05 -9.56 -16.54
CA GLY A 193 1.97 -10.26 -15.84
C GLY A 193 2.40 -10.82 -14.48
N GLU A 194 2.24 -12.12 -14.28
CA GLU A 194 2.65 -12.84 -13.07
C GLU A 194 4.19 -12.95 -12.94
N TRP A 195 4.92 -12.84 -14.05
CA TRP A 195 6.38 -12.92 -14.08
C TRP A 195 7.06 -11.56 -13.90
N ARG A 196 6.30 -10.47 -13.74
CA ARG A 196 6.85 -9.12 -13.61
C ARG A 196 7.85 -9.03 -12.46
N VAL A 197 8.81 -8.12 -12.59
CA VAL A 197 9.76 -7.76 -11.52
C VAL A 197 9.47 -6.32 -11.14
N ASP A 198 8.63 -6.13 -10.14
CA ASP A 198 8.40 -4.81 -9.56
C ASP A 198 9.63 -4.41 -8.72
N THR A 199 10.06 -3.15 -8.80
CA THR A 199 11.34 -2.75 -8.17
C THR A 199 11.31 -2.81 -6.65
N HIS A 200 10.14 -2.65 -6.03
CA HIS A 200 9.93 -2.77 -4.59
C HIS A 200 11.05 -2.11 -3.78
N PRO A 201 11.30 -0.80 -3.96
CA PRO A 201 12.44 -0.15 -3.36
C PRO A 201 12.35 -0.22 -1.83
N ARG A 202 13.42 -0.67 -1.20
CA ARG A 202 13.57 -0.78 0.26
C ARG A 202 14.81 -0.02 0.67
N PHE A 203 14.86 0.53 1.88
CA PHE A 203 15.99 1.33 2.36
C PHE A 203 16.74 0.63 3.51
N SER A 204 18.02 0.96 3.66
CA SER A 204 18.82 0.52 4.81
C SER A 204 18.39 1.21 6.10
N PRO A 205 18.56 0.63 7.29
CA PRO A 205 18.11 1.23 8.55
C PRO A 205 18.63 2.66 8.82
N ASP A 206 19.81 3.01 8.31
CA ASP A 206 20.40 4.36 8.40
C ASP A 206 19.86 5.35 7.35
N GLY A 207 18.97 4.92 6.46
CA GLY A 207 18.36 5.73 5.41
C GLY A 207 19.30 6.10 4.25
N LYS A 208 20.50 5.52 4.16
CA LYS A 208 21.54 5.95 3.21
C LYS A 208 21.70 5.08 1.98
N LYS A 209 21.06 3.91 1.93
CA LYS A 209 21.08 3.01 0.77
C LYS A 209 19.68 2.54 0.43
N VAL A 210 19.47 2.24 -0.85
CA VAL A 210 18.24 1.67 -1.39
C VAL A 210 18.56 0.36 -2.10
N VAL A 211 17.78 -0.70 -1.85
CA VAL A 211 17.82 -1.94 -2.61
C VAL A 211 16.56 -2.10 -3.44
N ILE A 212 16.73 -2.38 -4.73
CA ILE A 212 15.65 -2.66 -5.68
C ILE A 212 15.78 -4.06 -6.26
N ASP A 213 14.65 -4.65 -6.65
CA ASP A 213 14.61 -5.84 -7.50
C ASP A 213 14.61 -5.38 -8.98
N SER A 214 15.41 -6.01 -9.84
CA SER A 214 15.36 -5.69 -11.27
C SER A 214 15.89 -6.83 -12.14
N ALA A 215 15.41 -6.92 -13.36
CA ALA A 215 15.93 -7.86 -14.36
C ALA A 215 16.75 -7.17 -15.46
N HIS A 216 17.05 -5.87 -15.32
CA HIS A 216 17.70 -5.08 -16.37
C HIS A 216 19.09 -5.60 -16.80
N GLY A 217 19.80 -6.29 -15.90
CA GLY A 217 21.14 -6.83 -16.16
C GLY A 217 21.16 -8.12 -17.01
N GLY A 218 20.01 -8.66 -17.43
CA GLY A 218 19.94 -9.82 -18.32
C GLY A 218 20.23 -11.19 -17.67
N LEU A 219 20.48 -11.22 -16.36
CA LEU A 219 20.82 -12.45 -15.60
C LEU A 219 19.66 -12.91 -14.69
N GLY A 220 18.41 -12.70 -15.11
CA GLY A 220 17.25 -12.94 -14.25
C GLY A 220 16.93 -11.78 -13.31
N ARG A 221 15.97 -12.01 -12.40
CA ARG A 221 15.68 -11.08 -11.29
C ARG A 221 16.88 -11.06 -10.34
N GLN A 222 17.44 -9.88 -10.13
CA GLN A 222 18.57 -9.61 -9.23
C GLN A 222 18.24 -8.46 -8.29
N MET A 223 18.99 -8.34 -7.19
CA MET A 223 18.91 -7.20 -6.27
C MET A 223 20.07 -6.23 -6.54
N TYR A 224 19.76 -4.94 -6.60
CA TYR A 224 20.74 -3.88 -6.85
C TYR A 224 20.72 -2.88 -5.69
N LEU A 225 21.89 -2.55 -5.17
CA LEU A 225 22.07 -1.61 -4.08
C LEU A 225 22.51 -0.25 -4.65
N ILE A 226 21.82 0.82 -4.25
CA ILE A 226 22.02 2.19 -4.69
C ILE A 226 22.41 3.01 -3.45
N ASP A 227 23.54 3.72 -3.52
CA ASP A 227 23.94 4.66 -2.48
C ASP A 227 23.22 6.00 -2.69
N ILE A 228 22.49 6.45 -1.67
CA ILE A 228 21.74 7.72 -1.69
C ILE A 228 22.26 8.72 -0.65
N ALA A 229 23.38 8.42 0.03
CA ALA A 229 23.89 9.24 1.15
C ALA A 229 24.13 10.71 0.76
N ARG A 230 24.57 10.96 -0.48
CA ARG A 230 24.79 12.33 -1.00
C ARG A 230 23.51 13.10 -1.34
N VAL A 231 22.37 12.41 -1.40
CA VAL A 231 21.06 13.01 -1.72
C VAL A 231 20.31 13.39 -0.44
N VAL A 232 20.42 12.55 0.59
CA VAL A 232 19.69 12.69 1.85
C VAL A 232 20.49 13.32 3.00
N GLY A 233 21.82 13.35 2.87
CA GLY A 233 22.76 13.85 3.88
C GLY A 233 23.22 15.29 3.63
#